data_AF-A0A7W6GS61-F1
#
_entry.id   AF-A0A7W6GS61-F1
#
_cell.length_a   1.000
_cell.length_b   1.000
_cell.length_c   1.000
_cell.angle_alpha   90.00
_cell.angle_beta   90.00
_cell.angle_gamma   90.00
#
_symmetry.space_group_name_H-M   'P 1'
#
loop_
_entity.id
_entity.type
_entity.pdbx_description
1 polymer ?
#
loop_
_entity_poly.entity_id
_entity_poly.type
_entity_poly.pdbx_seq_one_letter_code
_entity_poly.pdbx_strand_id
1 'polypeptide(L)'
;MDCDRGVIALKTQSIPADDAMAESLAALDWQRAQWATRILFKYCSTFDSTADDKICPMSGALMQALGTDRTVFVGHLFVNDTLLSCFEGTDPKAPLRR
;
A
#
# COMPACT_ATOMS: atom_id res chain seq x y z
N MET A 1 18.94 -18.82 9.69
CA MET A 1 18.92 -18.40 8.28
C MET A 1 18.93 -16.90 8.29
N ASP A 2 20.02 -16.27 7.88
CA ASP A 2 20.07 -14.82 7.69
C ASP A 2 19.60 -14.50 6.27
N CYS A 3 18.59 -13.64 6.16
CA CYS A 3 18.13 -13.08 4.90
C CYS A 3 17.96 -11.59 5.09
N ASP A 4 18.55 -10.78 4.21
CA ASP A 4 18.45 -9.33 4.28
C ASP A 4 17.03 -8.82 3.96
N ARG A 5 16.21 -9.61 3.25
CA ARG A 5 14.88 -9.22 2.75
C ARG A 5 13.90 -10.40 2.71
N GLY A 6 12.81 -10.30 3.46
CA GLY A 6 11.68 -11.24 3.38
C GLY A 6 10.57 -10.73 2.46
N VAL A 7 9.85 -11.66 1.83
CA VAL A 7 8.62 -11.37 1.07
C VAL A 7 7.51 -12.30 1.57
N ILE A 8 6.38 -11.73 1.97
CA ILE A 8 5.15 -12.48 2.27
C ILE A 8 4.19 -12.28 1.10
N ALA A 9 3.86 -13.38 0.42
CA ALA A 9 2.88 -13.37 -0.67
C ALA A 9 1.49 -13.69 -0.11
N LEU A 10 0.58 -12.71 -0.20
CA LEU A 10 -0.82 -12.86 0.20
C LEU A 10 -1.74 -12.87 -1.03
N LYS A 11 -2.87 -13.57 -0.94
CA LYS A 11 -3.87 -13.65 -2.02
C LYS A 11 -5.04 -12.68 -1.76
N THR A 12 -4.71 -11.41 -1.55
CA THR A 12 -5.65 -10.37 -1.10
C THR A 12 -6.59 -9.83 -2.19
N GLN A 13 -6.32 -10.11 -3.47
CA GLN A 13 -7.12 -9.56 -4.58
C GLN A 13 -8.54 -10.13 -4.63
N SER A 14 -8.71 -11.41 -4.29
CA SER A 14 -9.97 -12.14 -4.50
C SER A 14 -10.81 -12.30 -3.22
N ILE A 15 -10.43 -11.65 -2.12
CA ILE A 15 -11.13 -11.73 -0.83
C ILE A 15 -11.71 -10.37 -0.45
N PRO A 16 -12.69 -10.31 0.47
CA PRO A 16 -13.22 -9.05 0.99
C PRO A 16 -12.14 -8.10 1.52
N ALA A 17 -12.40 -6.79 1.45
CA ALA A 17 -11.45 -5.75 1.87
C ALA A 17 -10.99 -5.92 3.33
N ASP A 18 -11.92 -6.22 4.24
CA ASP A 18 -11.63 -6.41 5.67
C ASP A 18 -10.73 -7.64 5.90
N ASP A 19 -10.98 -8.74 5.19
CA ASP A 19 -10.17 -9.95 5.27
C ASP A 19 -8.76 -9.70 4.70
N ALA A 20 -8.66 -9.01 3.56
CA ALA A 20 -7.39 -8.62 2.97
C ALA A 20 -6.56 -7.72 3.89
N MET A 21 -7.22 -6.81 4.60
CA MET A 21 -6.61 -5.91 5.57
C MET A 21 -6.11 -6.67 6.79
N ALA A 22 -6.92 -7.58 7.34
CA ALA A 22 -6.55 -8.42 8.47
C ALA A 22 -5.33 -9.29 8.14
N GLU A 23 -5.30 -9.95 6.97
CA GLU A 23 -4.13 -10.73 6.52
C GLU A 23 -2.88 -9.86 6.40
N SER A 24 -3.01 -8.64 5.88
CA SER A 24 -1.88 -7.73 5.67
C SER A 24 -1.33 -7.18 6.98
N LEU A 25 -2.18 -6.89 7.97
CA LEU A 25 -1.77 -6.50 9.30
C LEU A 25 -1.08 -7.64 10.05
N ALA A 26 -1.61 -8.87 9.94
CA ALA A 26 -0.95 -10.05 10.51
C ALA A 26 0.44 -10.29 9.87
N ALA A 27 0.57 -10.09 8.57
CA ALA A 27 1.84 -10.17 7.86
C ALA A 27 2.83 -9.07 8.30
N LEU A 28 2.34 -7.85 8.57
CA LEU A 28 3.15 -6.76 9.10
C LEU A 28 3.67 -7.10 10.50
N ASP A 29 2.81 -7.58 11.39
CA ASP A 29 3.19 -7.96 12.76
C ASP A 29 4.23 -9.07 12.76
N TRP A 30 4.08 -10.05 11.87
CA TRP A 30 5.09 -11.10 11.69
C TRP A 30 6.43 -10.51 11.23
N GLN A 31 6.44 -9.62 10.23
CA GLN A 31 7.67 -8.98 9.75
C GLN A 31 8.34 -8.13 10.83
N ARG A 32 7.57 -7.43 11.66
CA ARG A 32 8.09 -6.67 12.81
C ARG A 32 8.72 -7.58 13.85
N ALA A 33 8.13 -8.74 14.12
CA ALA A 33 8.71 -9.74 15.00
C ALA A 33 10.05 -10.31 14.46
N GLN A 34 10.24 -10.27 13.13
CA GLN A 34 11.51 -10.60 12.47
C GLN A 34 12.47 -9.39 12.34
N TRP A 35 12.24 -8.29 13.06
CA TRP A 35 13.10 -7.10 13.07
C TRP A 35 13.17 -6.34 11.73
N ALA A 36 12.16 -6.49 10.86
CA ALA A 36 12.09 -5.73 9.62
C ALA A 36 11.95 -4.22 9.90
N THR A 37 12.88 -3.42 9.39
CA THR A 37 12.93 -1.95 9.59
C THR A 37 12.31 -1.15 8.44
N ARG A 38 12.10 -1.79 7.28
CA ARG A 38 11.48 -1.18 6.10
C ARG A 38 10.44 -2.12 5.53
N ILE A 39 9.22 -1.61 5.35
CA ILE A 39 8.09 -2.37 4.82
C ILE A 39 7.77 -1.83 3.43
N LEU A 40 7.64 -2.73 2.46
CA LEU A 40 7.19 -2.41 1.11
C LEU A 40 5.85 -3.11 0.87
N PHE A 41 4.77 -2.32 0.73
CA PHE A 41 3.47 -2.84 0.31
C PHE A 41 3.40 -2.88 -1.22
N LYS A 42 3.43 -4.10 -1.79
CA LYS A 42 3.46 -4.32 -3.23
C LYS A 42 2.10 -4.80 -3.75
N TYR A 43 1.57 -4.12 -4.76
CA TYR A 43 0.35 -4.47 -5.51
C TYR A 43 0.63 -4.55 -7.03
N CYS A 44 -0.34 -4.97 -7.84
CA CYS A 44 -0.17 -5.15 -9.28
C CYS A 44 0.15 -3.84 -10.02
N SER A 45 0.88 -3.90 -11.14
CA SER A 45 1.40 -2.74 -11.87
C SER A 45 0.34 -1.83 -12.50
N THR A 46 -0.88 -2.34 -12.71
CA THR A 46 -1.95 -1.59 -13.38
C THR A 46 -2.87 -0.82 -12.43
N PHE A 47 -2.63 -0.89 -11.10
CA PHE A 47 -3.46 -0.27 -10.07
C PHE A 47 -4.95 -0.38 -10.42
N ASP A 48 -5.47 -1.59 -10.31
CA ASP A 48 -6.83 -1.90 -10.75
C ASP A 48 -7.84 -1.44 -9.69
N SER A 49 -8.03 -0.13 -9.57
CA SER A 49 -9.00 0.48 -8.66
C SER A 49 -10.38 0.48 -9.32
N THR A 50 -11.08 -0.64 -9.18
CA THR A 50 -12.53 -0.71 -9.39
C THR A 50 -13.25 -0.13 -8.15
N ALA A 51 -14.59 -0.12 -8.14
CA ALA A 51 -15.40 0.33 -7.00
C ALA A 51 -15.11 -0.40 -5.67
N ASP A 52 -14.34 -1.50 -5.71
CA ASP A 52 -13.83 -2.26 -4.58
C ASP A 52 -12.31 -2.01 -4.39
N ASP A 53 -11.87 -0.75 -4.48
CA ASP A 53 -10.48 -0.36 -4.31
C ASP A 53 -10.01 -0.61 -2.86
N LYS A 54 -9.15 -1.62 -2.72
CA LYS A 54 -8.57 -2.03 -1.43
C LYS A 54 -7.25 -1.33 -1.14
N ILE A 55 -6.58 -0.79 -2.16
CA ILE A 55 -5.20 -0.32 -2.04
C ILE A 55 -5.14 0.89 -1.10
N CYS A 56 -6.06 1.85 -1.25
CA CYS A 56 -6.10 3.05 -0.42
C CYS A 56 -6.44 2.73 1.06
N PRO A 57 -7.55 2.03 1.37
CA PRO A 57 -7.86 1.65 2.76
C PRO A 57 -6.75 0.84 3.43
N MET A 58 -6.17 -0.14 2.72
CA MET A 58 -5.10 -0.96 3.27
C MET A 58 -3.82 -0.17 3.52
N SER A 59 -3.46 0.75 2.60
CA SER A 59 -2.30 1.61 2.78
C SER A 59 -2.46 2.49 4.03
N GLY A 60 -3.64 3.08 4.23
CA GLY A 60 -3.96 3.86 5.43
C GLY A 60 -3.87 3.04 6.72
N ALA A 61 -4.44 1.83 6.74
CA ALA A 61 -4.36 0.94 7.88
C ALA A 61 -2.91 0.53 8.23
N LEU A 62 -2.09 0.23 7.21
CA LEU A 62 -0.68 -0.11 7.39
C LEU A 62 0.12 1.10 7.90
N MET A 63 -0.15 2.32 7.40
CA MET A 63 0.48 3.54 7.89
C MET A 63 0.16 3.79 9.35
N GLN A 64 -1.11 3.64 9.74
CA GLN A 64 -1.55 3.78 11.12
C GLN A 64 -0.86 2.75 12.03
N ALA A 65 -0.76 1.49 11.59
CA ALA A 65 -0.08 0.42 12.34
C ALA A 65 1.44 0.66 12.47
N LEU A 66 2.05 1.30 11.48
CA LEU A 66 3.46 1.69 11.48
C LEU A 66 3.73 3.01 12.21
N GLY A 67 2.69 3.78 12.55
CA GLY A 67 2.82 5.11 13.14
C GLY A 67 3.54 6.12 12.24
N THR A 68 3.41 5.99 10.92
CA THR A 68 4.04 6.88 9.94
C THR A 68 3.02 7.77 9.25
N ASP A 69 3.34 9.05 9.14
CA ASP A 69 2.62 10.05 8.36
C ASP A 69 3.24 10.23 6.95
N ARG A 70 4.38 9.57 6.69
CA ARG A 70 5.11 9.67 5.43
C ARG A 70 4.96 8.40 4.60
N THR A 71 4.44 8.57 3.40
CA THR A 71 4.43 7.55 2.34
C THR A 71 5.03 8.10 1.07
N VAL A 72 5.85 7.29 0.42
CA VAL A 72 6.32 7.57 -0.94
C VAL A 72 5.55 6.66 -1.88
N PHE A 73 4.59 7.24 -2.59
CA PHE A 73 3.92 6.56 -3.69
C PHE A 73 4.74 6.76 -4.97
N VAL A 74 5.63 5.81 -5.28
CA VAL A 74 6.43 5.86 -6.52
C VAL A 74 5.59 5.29 -7.66
N GLY A 75 4.72 6.12 -8.22
CA GLY A 75 3.90 5.72 -9.36
C GLY A 75 2.94 6.82 -9.76
N HIS A 76 3.37 7.73 -10.64
CA HIS A 76 2.39 8.40 -11.49
C HIS A 76 1.83 7.35 -12.44
N LEU A 77 0.77 6.66 -12.04
CA LEU A 77 0.09 5.74 -12.94
C LEU A 77 -0.91 6.54 -13.76
N PHE A 78 -0.65 6.60 -15.06
CA PHE A 78 -1.57 7.14 -16.04
C PHE A 78 -2.36 5.98 -16.65
N VAL A 79 -3.68 6.11 -16.70
CA VAL A 79 -4.54 5.29 -17.57
C VAL A 79 -4.95 6.19 -18.73
N ASN A 80 -4.38 5.95 -19.91
CA ASN A 80 -4.35 6.91 -21.02
C ASN A 80 -3.71 8.25 -20.58
N ASP A 81 -4.40 9.38 -20.72
CA ASP A 81 -3.92 10.71 -20.33
C ASP A 81 -4.40 11.15 -18.93
N THR A 82 -5.09 10.28 -18.20
CA THR A 82 -5.68 10.61 -16.90
C THR A 82 -4.84 10.04 -15.77
N LEU A 83 -4.47 10.91 -14.82
CA LEU A 83 -3.81 10.51 -13.59
C LEU A 83 -4.78 9.71 -12.73
N LEU A 84 -4.35 8.54 -12.28
CA LEU A 84 -5.11 7.76 -11.31
C LEU A 84 -4.87 8.35 -9.91
N SER A 85 -5.82 9.16 -9.44
CA SER A 85 -5.77 9.78 -8.11
C SER A 85 -6.33 8.84 -7.06
N CYS A 86 -5.59 8.64 -5.98
CA CYS A 86 -5.94 7.73 -4.88
C CYS A 86 -5.77 8.37 -3.50
N PHE A 87 -5.80 9.70 -3.45
CA PHE A 87 -5.67 10.44 -2.20
C PHE A 87 -6.58 11.67 -2.23
N GLU A 88 -7.76 11.59 -1.60
CA GLU A 88 -8.53 12.76 -1.19
C GLU A 88 -8.13 13.13 0.24
N GLY A 89 -6.92 13.68 0.37
CA GLY A 89 -6.46 14.41 1.55
C GLY A 89 -6.18 15.85 1.11
N THR A 90 -6.84 16.80 1.74
CA THR A 90 -6.95 18.23 1.39
C THR A 90 -5.62 18.94 1.05
N ASP A 91 -5.26 19.04 -0.22
CA ASP A 91 -4.70 20.24 -0.88
C ASP A 91 -4.84 20.09 -2.42
N PRO A 92 -5.66 20.90 -3.12
CA PRO A 92 -5.90 20.75 -4.55
C PRO A 92 -4.75 21.21 -5.46
N LYS A 93 -3.65 21.79 -4.94
CA LYS A 93 -2.62 22.44 -5.81
C LYS A 93 -1.17 22.38 -5.30
N ALA A 94 -0.64 21.20 -5.03
CA ALA A 94 0.82 21.02 -5.00
C ALA A 94 1.33 20.50 -6.37
N PRO A 95 1.81 21.36 -7.28
CA PRO A 95 2.49 20.87 -8.47
C PRO A 95 3.84 20.28 -8.05
N LEU A 96 4.05 19.00 -8.32
CA LEU A 96 5.37 18.36 -8.24
C LEU A 96 6.25 18.99 -9.33
N ARG A 97 7.08 19.96 -8.93
CA ARG A 97 8.14 20.51 -9.78
C ARG A 97 9.20 19.43 -10.02
N ARG A 98 9.71 19.40 -11.26
CA ARG A 98 10.79 18.53 -11.75
C ARG A 98 12.00 18.53 -10.82
#